data_AF-A0A7S0AFC4-F1
#
_entry.id   AF-A0A7S0AFC4-F1
#
_cell.length_a   1.000
_cell.length_b   1.000
_cell.length_c   1.000
_cell.angle_alpha   90.00
_cell.angle_beta   90.00
_cell.angle_gamma   90.00
#
_symmetry.space_group_name_H-M   'P 1'
#
loop_
_entity.id
_entity.type
_entity.pdbx_description
1 polymer ?
#
loop_
_entity_poly.entity_id
_entity_poly.type
_entity_poly.pdbx_seq_one_letter_code
_entity_poly.pdbx_strand_id
1 'polypeptide(L)'
;SLSIPDEFPIAGGGAWSYGDPATWSQRYPHCAGNAQSPIRITQVAVPANAEIEGLKVSYSPVSQATVLNAGHDLRVKGAFGSLELPDGTYEAVQLRFHFPAEHEIAGRPSAGEMHIVHRKRGS
;
A
#
# COMPACT_ATOMS: atom_id res chain seq x y z
N SER A 1 -1.48 -5.05 21.40
CA SER A 1 -2.56 -5.71 20.64
C SER A 1 -3.44 -4.63 20.06
N LEU A 2 -3.12 -4.16 18.86
CA LEU A 2 -4.01 -3.29 18.10
C LEU A 2 -4.76 -4.18 17.12
N SER A 3 -6.00 -4.49 17.46
CA SER A 3 -6.93 -5.23 16.62
C SER A 3 -7.18 -4.41 15.35
N ILE A 4 -6.82 -4.98 14.19
CA ILE A 4 -7.26 -4.44 12.91
C ILE A 4 -8.73 -4.85 12.78
N PRO A 5 -9.67 -3.91 12.65
CA PRO A 5 -11.08 -4.26 12.52
C PRO A 5 -11.30 -5.08 11.23
N ASP A 6 -12.09 -6.15 11.36
CA ASP A 6 -12.43 -7.05 10.26
C ASP A 6 -13.24 -6.34 9.16
N GLU A 7 -13.90 -5.22 9.49
CA GLU A 7 -14.71 -4.42 8.58
C GLU A 7 -14.38 -2.92 8.73
N PHE A 8 -14.03 -2.28 7.61
CA PHE A 8 -14.11 -0.82 7.50
C PHE A 8 -15.50 -0.51 6.92
N PRO A 9 -16.31 0.32 7.59
CA PRO A 9 -17.69 0.55 7.16
C PRO A 9 -17.72 1.12 5.75
N ILE A 10 -18.64 0.60 4.93
CA ILE A 10 -19.07 1.22 3.68
C ILE A 10 -19.47 2.66 4.02
N ALA A 11 -18.93 3.62 3.25
CA ALA A 11 -19.00 5.06 3.50
C ALA A 11 -20.37 5.51 4.05
N GLY A 12 -20.38 5.84 5.34
CA GLY A 12 -21.52 6.38 6.06
C GLY A 12 -21.03 7.32 7.15
N GLY A 13 -20.55 8.51 6.76
CA GLY A 13 -20.23 9.61 7.69
C GLY A 13 -19.06 10.51 7.24
N GLY A 14 -19.35 11.52 6.42
CA GLY A 14 -18.45 12.67 6.18
C GLY A 14 -17.02 12.34 5.71
N ALA A 15 -16.90 11.29 4.89
CA ALA A 15 -15.67 10.64 4.49
C ALA A 15 -14.95 11.39 3.35
N TRP A 16 -13.63 11.18 3.26
CA TRP A 16 -12.80 11.62 2.14
C TRP A 16 -13.27 10.97 0.82
N SER A 17 -12.91 11.59 -0.30
CA SER A 17 -13.11 11.01 -1.64
C SER A 17 -11.95 11.36 -2.56
N TYR A 18 -11.75 10.58 -3.63
CA TYR A 18 -10.77 10.90 -4.68
C TYR A 18 -11.15 12.12 -5.54
N GLY A 19 -12.38 12.64 -5.41
CA GLY A 19 -12.80 13.82 -6.17
C GLY A 19 -12.12 15.11 -5.70
N ASP A 20 -11.62 15.13 -4.46
CA ASP A 20 -10.90 16.28 -3.91
C ASP A 20 -9.84 15.88 -2.87
N PRO A 21 -8.70 15.30 -3.29
CA PRO A 21 -7.62 14.92 -2.39
C PRO A 21 -6.95 16.11 -1.69
N ALA A 22 -7.01 17.30 -2.30
CA ALA A 22 -6.38 18.51 -1.77
C ALA A 22 -6.97 18.93 -0.41
N THR A 23 -8.24 18.59 -0.15
CA THR A 23 -8.93 18.94 1.11
C THR A 23 -8.81 17.87 2.19
N TRP A 24 -8.22 16.71 1.91
CA TRP A 24 -8.06 15.64 2.91
C TRP A 24 -7.34 16.13 4.18
N SER A 25 -6.36 17.03 4.02
CA SER A 25 -5.59 17.60 5.13
C SER A 25 -6.43 18.36 6.16
N GLN A 26 -7.60 18.88 5.77
CA GLN A 26 -8.51 19.58 6.68
C GLN A 26 -9.04 18.65 7.78
N ARG A 27 -9.21 17.36 7.46
CA ARG A 27 -9.69 16.34 8.39
C ARG A 27 -8.59 15.38 8.85
N TYR A 28 -7.57 15.18 8.02
CA TYR A 28 -6.45 14.29 8.26
C TYR A 28 -5.14 15.09 8.14
N PRO A 29 -4.74 15.84 9.18
CA PRO A 29 -3.61 16.78 9.09
C PRO A 29 -2.30 16.15 8.59
N HIS A 30 -2.10 14.86 8.84
CA HIS A 30 -0.94 14.10 8.35
C HIS A 30 -0.83 14.06 6.81
N CYS A 31 -1.94 14.25 6.08
CA CYS A 31 -1.94 14.37 4.62
C CYS A 31 -1.20 15.62 4.10
N ALA A 32 -0.92 16.61 4.95
CA ALA A 32 -0.10 17.78 4.63
C ALA A 32 1.37 17.62 5.06
N GLY A 33 1.81 16.42 5.44
CA GLY A 33 3.20 16.17 5.84
C GLY A 33 4.20 16.21 4.68
N ASN A 34 5.49 16.20 4.99
CA ASN A 34 6.57 16.29 3.98
C ASN A 34 7.01 14.93 3.40
N ALA A 35 6.41 13.84 3.86
CA ALA A 35 6.74 12.47 3.45
C ALA A 35 5.48 11.72 2.96
N GLN A 36 4.70 12.36 2.09
CA GLN A 36 3.52 11.72 1.48
C GLN A 36 3.92 10.87 0.28
N SER A 37 3.09 9.86 0.03
CA SER A 37 3.05 9.09 -1.22
C SER A 37 1.69 9.30 -1.88
N PRO A 38 1.56 9.07 -3.21
CA PRO A 38 2.60 8.62 -4.14
C PRO A 38 3.61 9.71 -4.53
N ILE A 39 4.67 9.32 -5.23
CA ILE A 39 5.66 10.24 -5.82
C ILE A 39 5.94 9.92 -7.30
N ARG A 40 6.52 10.89 -8.00
CA ARG A 40 7.12 10.68 -9.31
C ARG A 40 8.57 10.22 -9.15
N ILE A 41 8.89 9.04 -9.67
CA ILE A 41 10.23 8.47 -9.68
C ILE A 41 10.92 8.89 -10.99
N THR A 42 11.85 9.84 -10.91
CA THR A 42 12.54 10.41 -12.09
C THR A 42 13.87 9.75 -12.41
N GLN A 43 14.52 9.12 -11.42
CA GLN A 43 15.81 8.44 -11.59
C GLN A 43 15.61 6.92 -11.61
N VAL A 44 15.53 6.35 -12.81
CA VAL A 44 15.42 4.90 -13.04
C VAL A 44 16.74 4.16 -12.94
N ALA A 45 17.87 4.89 -12.90
CA ALA A 45 19.20 4.36 -12.64
C ALA A 45 19.71 4.91 -11.31
N VAL A 46 19.30 4.29 -10.21
CA VAL A 46 20.01 4.46 -8.93
C VAL A 46 21.30 3.65 -9.06
N PRO A 47 22.49 4.21 -8.79
CA PRO A 47 23.72 3.43 -8.73
C PRO A 47 23.46 2.21 -7.84
N ALA A 48 23.80 1.01 -8.31
CA ALA A 48 23.64 -0.18 -7.51
C ALA A 48 24.39 0.04 -6.19
N ASN A 49 23.65 0.27 -5.11
CA ASN A 49 24.24 0.32 -3.79
C ASN A 49 24.55 -1.14 -3.43
N ALA A 50 25.83 -1.48 -3.37
CA ALA A 50 26.29 -2.82 -3.02
C ALA A 50 25.80 -3.28 -1.63
N GLU A 51 25.32 -2.36 -0.78
CA GLU A 51 24.73 -2.65 0.53
C GLU A 51 23.23 -3.02 0.47
N ILE A 52 22.55 -2.81 -0.65
CA ILE A 52 21.16 -3.26 -0.80
C ILE A 52 21.21 -4.75 -1.17
N GLU A 53 21.20 -5.61 -0.15
CA GLU A 53 20.90 -7.02 -0.34
C GLU A 53 19.56 -7.15 -1.08
N GLY A 54 19.46 -8.12 -1.99
CA GLY A 54 18.20 -8.40 -2.68
C GLY A 54 17.07 -8.62 -1.68
N LEU A 55 15.86 -8.18 -2.03
CA LEU A 55 14.67 -8.34 -1.18
C LEU A 55 14.46 -9.81 -0.82
N LYS A 56 14.55 -10.12 0.48
CA LYS A 56 14.28 -11.45 1.02
C LYS A 56 12.77 -11.62 1.21
N VAL A 57 12.10 -12.05 0.14
CA VAL A 57 10.66 -12.30 0.12
C VAL A 57 10.34 -13.79 0.05
N SER A 58 9.29 -14.20 0.73
CA SER A 58 8.71 -15.53 0.64
C SER A 58 7.21 -15.41 0.51
N TYR A 59 6.69 -15.57 -0.71
CA TYR A 59 5.25 -15.54 -0.99
C TYR A 59 4.71 -16.92 -1.31
N SER A 60 3.48 -17.17 -0.87
CA SER A 60 2.81 -18.46 -1.03
C SER A 60 1.43 -18.28 -1.64
N PRO A 61 0.96 -19.23 -2.47
CA PRO A 61 -0.43 -19.23 -2.92
C PRO A 61 -1.40 -19.26 -1.74
N VAL A 62 -2.46 -18.45 -1.82
CA VAL A 62 -3.54 -18.43 -0.83
C VAL A 62 -4.79 -19.02 -1.45
N SER A 63 -5.33 -20.06 -0.83
CA SER A 63 -6.63 -20.62 -1.22
C SER A 63 -7.77 -19.78 -0.63
N GLN A 64 -8.89 -19.69 -1.35
CA GLN A 64 -10.12 -19.03 -0.87
C GLN A 64 -9.93 -17.55 -0.48
N ALA A 65 -9.06 -16.83 -1.18
CA ALA A 65 -8.90 -15.40 -1.00
C ALA A 65 -10.17 -14.65 -1.42
N THR A 66 -10.66 -13.74 -0.57
CA THR A 66 -11.82 -12.91 -0.87
C THR A 66 -11.39 -11.57 -1.43
N VAL A 67 -11.96 -11.20 -2.58
CA VAL A 67 -11.84 -9.86 -3.15
C VAL A 67 -12.96 -8.99 -2.61
N LEU A 68 -12.61 -7.84 -2.04
CA LEU A 68 -13.54 -6.84 -1.55
C LEU A 68 -13.43 -5.57 -2.40
N ASN A 69 -14.58 -5.08 -2.86
CA ASN A 69 -14.69 -3.72 -3.37
C ASN A 69 -15.02 -2.79 -2.19
N ALA A 70 -14.08 -1.93 -1.79
CA ALA A 70 -14.28 -1.01 -0.66
C ALA A 70 -14.90 0.34 -1.08
N GLY A 71 -15.30 0.48 -2.35
CA GLY A 71 -15.82 1.72 -2.94
C GLY A 71 -14.75 2.71 -3.39
N HIS A 72 -13.50 2.53 -2.95
CA HIS A 72 -12.35 3.37 -3.31
C HIS A 72 -11.13 2.55 -3.78
N ASP A 73 -11.05 1.26 -3.44
CA ASP A 73 -10.07 0.33 -3.99
C ASP A 73 -10.67 -1.08 -4.13
N LEU A 74 -9.98 -1.92 -4.90
CA LEU A 74 -10.14 -3.37 -4.80
C LEU A 74 -9.08 -3.88 -3.83
N ARG A 75 -9.49 -4.68 -2.84
CA ARG A 75 -8.56 -5.27 -1.88
C ARG A 75 -8.77 -6.76 -1.69
N VAL A 76 -7.67 -7.47 -1.46
CA VAL A 76 -7.67 -8.90 -1.16
C VAL A 76 -6.97 -9.07 0.18
N LYS A 77 -7.68 -9.63 1.16
CA LYS A 77 -7.11 -9.98 2.47
C LYS A 77 -6.62 -11.43 2.43
N GLY A 78 -5.47 -11.70 3.03
CA GLY A 78 -4.92 -13.05 3.08
C GLY A 78 -3.52 -13.08 3.68
N ALA A 79 -3.04 -14.27 4.03
CA ALA A 79 -1.67 -14.49 4.46
C ALA A 79 -0.79 -14.80 3.25
N PHE A 80 -0.30 -13.77 2.55
CA PHE A 80 0.41 -13.91 1.28
C PHE A 80 1.89 -14.26 1.42
N GLY A 81 2.39 -14.34 2.66
CA GLY A 81 3.78 -14.66 2.98
C GLY A 81 4.46 -13.55 3.77
N SER A 82 5.77 -13.36 3.56
CA SER A 82 6.56 -12.39 4.32
C SER A 82 7.67 -11.71 3.50
N LEU A 83 8.14 -10.60 4.06
CA LEU A 83 9.33 -9.85 3.68
C LEU A 83 10.24 -9.77 4.92
N GLU A 84 11.51 -10.13 4.77
CA GLU A 84 12.52 -9.97 5.82
C GLU A 84 13.29 -8.67 5.58
N LEU A 85 13.34 -7.82 6.60
CA LEU A 85 14.15 -6.59 6.66
C LEU A 85 15.11 -6.67 7.86
N PRO A 86 16.19 -5.85 7.90
CA PRO A 86 17.15 -5.86 9.02
C PRO A 86 16.52 -5.67 10.40
N ASP A 87 15.36 -5.01 10.48
CA ASP A 87 14.67 -4.72 11.72
C ASP A 87 13.52 -5.70 12.03
N GLY A 88 13.30 -6.73 11.20
CA GLY A 88 12.42 -7.85 11.50
C GLY A 88 11.61 -8.37 10.30
N THR A 89 10.73 -9.32 10.60
CA THR A 89 9.83 -9.95 9.64
C THR A 89 8.54 -9.15 9.47
N TYR A 90 8.12 -8.96 8.22
CA TYR A 90 6.90 -8.28 7.85
C TYR A 90 5.96 -9.24 7.10
N GLU A 91 4.75 -9.43 7.60
CA GLU A 91 3.75 -10.34 7.04
C GLU A 91 2.93 -9.62 5.97
N ALA A 92 2.83 -10.20 4.76
CA ALA A 92 2.01 -9.70 3.67
C ALA A 92 0.53 -10.03 3.95
N VAL A 93 -0.25 -9.02 4.34
CA VAL A 93 -1.62 -9.21 4.87
C VAL A 93 -2.72 -8.76 3.90
N GLN A 94 -2.38 -7.91 2.93
CA GLN A 94 -3.35 -7.34 2.01
C GLN A 94 -2.71 -7.00 0.65
N LEU A 95 -3.46 -7.22 -0.41
CA LEU A 95 -3.22 -6.63 -1.73
C LEU A 95 -4.23 -5.50 -1.95
N ARG A 96 -3.80 -4.36 -2.48
CA ARG A 96 -4.66 -3.27 -2.96
C ARG A 96 -4.38 -2.97 -4.41
N PHE A 97 -5.41 -2.63 -5.16
CA PHE A 97 -5.29 -2.28 -6.57
C PHE A 97 -5.86 -0.89 -6.83
N HIS A 98 -5.08 -0.07 -7.51
CA HIS A 98 -5.42 1.29 -7.92
C HIS A 98 -5.39 1.37 -9.44
N PHE A 99 -6.43 2.00 -10.02
CA PHE A 99 -6.56 2.23 -11.45
C PHE A 99 -7.05 3.68 -11.67
N PRO A 100 -6.22 4.58 -12.25
CA PRO A 100 -4.86 4.36 -12.75
C PRO A 100 -3.82 4.14 -11.62
N ALA A 101 -2.56 3.89 -12.00
CA ALA A 101 -1.45 3.85 -11.05
C ALA A 101 -1.31 5.17 -10.28
N GLU A 102 -0.86 5.11 -9.02
CA GLU A 102 -0.66 6.27 -8.17
C GLU A 102 0.76 6.84 -8.34
N HIS A 103 1.78 5.97 -8.39
CA HIS A 103 3.16 6.34 -8.71
C HIS A 103 3.39 6.50 -10.22
N GLU A 104 4.30 7.41 -10.58
CA GLU A 104 4.74 7.62 -11.96
C GLU A 104 6.22 7.25 -12.11
N ILE A 105 6.58 6.53 -13.18
CA ILE A 105 7.98 6.21 -13.51
C ILE A 105 8.38 7.05 -14.72
N ALA A 106 9.45 7.84 -14.58
CA ALA A 106 9.89 8.79 -15.60
C ALA A 106 8.76 9.70 -16.11
N GLY A 107 7.86 10.11 -15.20
CA GLY A 107 6.68 10.95 -15.50
C GLY A 107 5.58 10.24 -16.30
N ARG A 108 5.60 8.91 -16.37
CA ARG A 108 4.60 8.12 -17.10
C ARG A 108 3.75 7.31 -16.11
N PRO A 109 2.43 7.55 -16.03
CA PRO A 109 1.54 6.70 -15.26
C PRO A 109 1.32 5.36 -15.98
N SER A 110 1.16 4.29 -15.21
CA SER A 110 0.74 2.98 -15.71
C SER A 110 -0.77 2.80 -15.60
N ALA A 111 -1.32 1.82 -16.31
CA ALA A 111 -2.75 1.54 -16.30
C ALA A 111 -3.29 1.18 -14.90
N GLY A 112 -2.45 0.60 -14.05
CA GLY A 112 -2.79 0.32 -12.66
C GLY A 112 -1.55 0.01 -11.82
N GLU A 113 -1.75 -0.05 -10.52
CA GLU A 113 -0.73 -0.31 -9.51
C GLU A 113 -1.26 -1.28 -8.45
N MET A 114 -0.43 -2.23 -8.04
CA MET A 114 -0.73 -3.14 -6.94
C MET A 114 0.15 -2.79 -5.73
N HIS A 115 -0.46 -2.49 -4.60
CA HIS A 115 0.23 -2.41 -3.33
C HIS A 115 0.17 -3.76 -2.61
N ILE A 116 1.33 -4.29 -2.24
CA ILE A 116 1.44 -5.40 -1.29
C ILE A 116 1.67 -4.78 0.08
N VAL A 117 0.69 -4.86 0.95
CA VAL A 117 0.74 -4.25 2.29
C VAL A 117 1.29 -5.28 3.26
N HIS A 118 2.43 -4.97 3.87
CA HIS A 118 3.01 -5.78 4.94
C HIS A 118 2.85 -5.12 6.31
N ARG A 119 2.69 -5.95 7.35
CA ARG A 119 2.71 -5.52 8.75
C ARG A 119 3.84 -6.21 9.48
N LYS A 120 4.60 -5.46 10.30
CA LYS A 120 5.67 -6.03 11.12
C LYS A 120 5.09 -7.09 12.08
N ARG A 121 5.72 -8.25 12.17
CA ARG A 121 5.31 -9.30 13.11
C ARG A 121 5.51 -8.80 14.54
N GLY A 122 4.48 -8.96 15.38
CA GLY A 122 4.53 -8.57 16.79
C GLY A 122 4.39 -7.07 17.08
N SER A 123 4.08 -6.24 16.08
CA SER A 123 3.68 -4.82 16.28
C SER A 123 2.25 -4.68 16.79
#